data_AF-A0A430B053-F1
#
_entry.id   AF-A0A430B053-F1
#
_cell.length_a   1.000
_cell.length_b   1.000
_cell.length_c   1.000
_cell.angle_alpha   90.00
_cell.angle_beta   90.00
_cell.angle_gamma   90.00
#
_symmetry.space_group_name_H-M   'P 1'
#
loop_
_entity.id
_entity.type
_entity.pdbx_description
1 polymer ?
#
loop_
_entity_poly.entity_id
_entity_poly.type
_entity_poly.pdbx_seq_one_letter_code
_entity_poly.pdbx_strand_id
1 'polypeptide(L)'
;MTVVEKLIERNNELRNLLTVENKEYYEQILIYIRTKSFFHDDLDIEKVLLEILQDILEAQKNSEKAVDYFGDNPQKMLDNILSQLPKISFKKRIGLIGIVFAISSGFSLFSTLTSTQPSINFLSLFFNGMISFIFVELIFHLINQQTFKPYKNKKREYFFAFCISFIFIGLTFLSNHFGGIWLSLSVPPYTGLTITWLAILILTIWVISKRKKDYYHIIFSLAILNLIPTLLKIPYFNSLVDSTIHKIIFIVFVLLLIYGSQFYYLKKEQKK
;
A
#
# COMPACT_ATOMS: atom_id res chain seq x y z
N MET A 1 -16.14 -8.80 -11.84
CA MET A 1 -16.19 -7.41 -11.39
C MET A 1 -17.23 -7.28 -10.29
N THR A 2 -16.83 -6.83 -9.10
CA THR A 2 -17.73 -6.63 -7.94
C THR A 2 -18.61 -5.38 -8.12
N VAL A 3 -19.66 -5.22 -7.29
CA VAL A 3 -20.50 -4.00 -7.33
C VAL A 3 -19.67 -2.76 -6.99
N VAL A 4 -18.77 -2.87 -6.01
CA VAL A 4 -17.86 -1.80 -5.60
C VAL A 4 -16.93 -1.41 -6.75
N GLU A 5 -16.35 -2.38 -7.47
CA GLU A 5 -15.52 -2.10 -8.64
C GLU A 5 -16.28 -1.34 -9.73
N LYS A 6 -17.55 -1.67 -9.98
CA LYS A 6 -18.39 -0.93 -10.94
C LYS A 6 -18.66 0.51 -10.50
N LEU A 7 -18.86 0.75 -9.20
CA LEU A 7 -19.04 2.11 -8.67
C LEU A 7 -17.76 2.92 -8.82
N ILE A 8 -16.59 2.33 -8.54
CA ILE A 8 -15.29 2.97 -8.72
C ILE A 8 -15.05 3.31 -10.19
N GLU A 9 -15.33 2.38 -11.10
CA GLU A 9 -15.23 2.59 -12.55
C GLU A 9 -16.13 3.73 -13.00
N ARG A 10 -17.41 3.70 -12.61
CA ARG A 10 -18.36 4.77 -12.92
C ARG A 10 -17.93 6.12 -12.35
N ASN A 11 -17.37 6.12 -11.15
CA ASN A 11 -16.82 7.32 -10.54
C ASN A 11 -15.69 7.90 -11.39
N ASN A 12 -14.75 7.05 -11.84
CA ASN A 12 -13.65 7.47 -12.71
C ASN A 12 -14.12 8.01 -14.06
N GLU A 13 -15.14 7.41 -14.67
CA GLU A 13 -15.76 7.93 -15.90
C GLU A 13 -16.34 9.34 -15.70
N LEU A 14 -17.20 9.50 -14.69
CA LEU A 14 -17.90 10.76 -14.42
C LEU A 14 -16.95 11.88 -14.00
N ARG A 15 -15.89 11.56 -13.26
CA ARG A 15 -14.84 12.52 -12.87
C ARG A 15 -14.17 13.18 -14.07
N ASN A 16 -14.10 12.51 -15.22
CA ASN A 16 -13.51 13.07 -16.43
C ASN A 16 -14.41 14.11 -17.10
N LEU A 17 -15.68 14.23 -16.69
CA LEU A 17 -16.63 15.22 -17.19
C LEU A 17 -16.61 16.54 -16.38
N LEU A 18 -15.89 16.57 -15.26
CA LEU A 18 -15.75 17.76 -14.43
C LEU A 18 -14.84 18.80 -15.09
N THR A 19 -15.11 20.08 -14.83
CA THR A 19 -14.12 21.14 -15.06
C THR A 19 -12.89 20.92 -14.19
N VAL A 20 -11.77 21.57 -14.53
CA VAL A 20 -10.51 21.42 -13.79
C VAL A 20 -10.70 21.78 -12.31
N GLU A 21 -11.39 22.89 -12.03
CA GLU A 21 -11.64 23.37 -10.67
C GLU A 21 -12.52 22.41 -9.86
N ASN A 22 -13.62 21.93 -10.47
CA ASN A 22 -14.52 20.98 -9.80
C ASN A 22 -13.87 19.61 -9.60
N LYS A 23 -13.00 19.20 -10.53
CA LYS A 23 -12.21 17.97 -10.40
C LYS A 23 -11.23 18.04 -9.25
N GLU A 24 -10.47 19.13 -9.13
CA GLU A 24 -9.55 19.33 -8.01
C GLU A 24 -10.28 19.31 -6.66
N TYR A 25 -11.45 19.96 -6.59
CA TYR A 25 -12.29 19.94 -5.40
C TYR A 25 -12.78 18.53 -5.03
N TYR A 26 -13.35 17.82 -6.00
CA TYR A 26 -13.85 16.47 -5.79
C TYR A 26 -12.73 15.47 -5.46
N GLU A 27 -11.53 15.63 -6.02
CA GLU A 27 -10.38 14.77 -5.70
C GLU A 27 -9.94 14.91 -4.24
N GLN A 28 -10.04 16.10 -3.65
CA GLN A 28 -9.83 16.29 -2.22
C GLN A 28 -10.89 15.54 -1.40
N ILE A 29 -12.17 15.64 -1.78
CA ILE A 29 -13.26 14.87 -1.15
C ILE A 29 -12.99 13.37 -1.21
N LEU A 30 -12.60 12.87 -2.38
CA LEU A 30 -12.34 11.46 -2.62
C LEU A 30 -11.19 10.92 -1.76
N ILE A 31 -10.09 11.67 -1.66
CA ILE A 31 -8.98 11.31 -0.77
C ILE A 31 -9.48 11.28 0.68
N TYR A 32 -10.10 12.37 1.14
CA TYR A 32 -10.55 12.50 2.53
C TYR A 32 -11.52 11.39 2.96
N ILE A 33 -12.57 11.14 2.17
CA ILE A 33 -13.54 10.11 2.47
C ILE A 33 -12.86 8.75 2.53
N ARG A 34 -12.06 8.36 1.53
CA ARG A 34 -11.44 7.02 1.49
C ARG A 34 -10.44 6.79 2.62
N THR A 35 -9.67 7.79 3.02
CA THR A 35 -8.73 7.64 4.15
C THR A 35 -9.43 7.70 5.50
N LYS A 36 -10.47 8.52 5.66
CA LYS A 36 -11.23 8.60 6.93
C LYS A 36 -12.18 7.42 7.13
N SER A 37 -12.64 6.80 6.05
CA SER A 37 -13.62 5.72 6.08
C SER A 37 -13.04 4.30 6.15
N PHE A 38 -11.75 4.13 6.45
CA PHE A 38 -11.07 2.82 6.47
C PHE A 38 -11.79 1.67 7.23
N PHE A 39 -12.66 1.99 8.18
CA PHE A 39 -13.47 1.01 8.93
C PHE A 39 -14.99 1.07 8.63
N HIS A 40 -15.38 1.56 7.45
CA HIS A 40 -16.77 1.58 6.94
C HIS A 40 -16.93 0.61 5.77
N ASP A 41 -18.16 0.30 5.39
CA ASP A 41 -18.43 -0.60 4.28
C ASP A 41 -18.15 0.09 2.93
N ASP A 42 -17.25 -0.49 2.14
CA ASP A 42 -16.81 0.08 0.85
C ASP A 42 -17.96 0.38 -0.10
N LEU A 43 -19.05 -0.42 -0.05
CA LEU A 43 -20.20 -0.20 -0.92
C LEU A 43 -20.91 1.11 -0.60
N ASP A 44 -21.09 1.41 0.69
CA ASP A 44 -21.77 2.62 1.12
C ASP A 44 -20.89 3.85 0.91
N ILE A 45 -19.57 3.70 1.08
CA ILE A 45 -18.59 4.74 0.79
C ILE A 45 -18.57 5.11 -0.70
N GLU A 46 -18.51 4.13 -1.61
CA GLU A 46 -18.47 4.42 -3.04
C GLU A 46 -19.81 4.94 -3.58
N LYS A 47 -20.95 4.61 -2.95
CA LYS A 47 -22.25 5.24 -3.26
C LYS A 47 -22.26 6.72 -2.88
N VAL A 48 -21.84 7.06 -1.67
CA VAL A 48 -21.76 8.46 -1.21
C VAL A 48 -20.82 9.28 -2.09
N LEU A 49 -19.66 8.73 -2.44
CA LEU A 49 -18.74 9.39 -3.37
C LEU A 49 -19.37 9.66 -4.73
N LEU A 50 -20.14 8.70 -5.25
CA LEU A 50 -20.81 8.84 -6.54
C LEU A 50 -21.95 9.87 -6.47
N GLU A 51 -22.70 9.92 -5.37
CA GLU A 51 -23.76 10.90 -5.13
C GLU A 51 -23.18 12.32 -5.10
N ILE A 52 -22.13 12.57 -4.29
CA ILE A 52 -21.44 13.87 -4.25
C ILE A 52 -20.92 14.26 -5.64
N LEU A 53 -20.36 13.31 -6.40
CA LEU A 53 -19.88 13.58 -7.75
C LEU A 53 -21.01 13.99 -8.71
N GLN A 54 -22.18 13.37 -8.58
CA GLN A 54 -23.36 13.69 -9.39
C GLN A 54 -23.91 15.07 -9.05
N ASP A 55 -23.98 15.42 -7.76
CA ASP A 55 -24.39 16.75 -7.32
C ASP A 55 -23.45 17.85 -7.84
N ILE A 56 -22.13 17.58 -7.85
CA ILE A 56 -21.15 18.50 -8.45
C ILE A 56 -21.38 18.66 -9.96
N LEU A 57 -21.68 17.57 -10.68
CA LEU A 57 -21.98 17.63 -12.11
C LEU A 57 -23.27 18.40 -12.40
N GLU A 58 -24.28 18.29 -11.51
CA GLU A 58 -25.51 19.05 -11.62
C GLU A 58 -25.28 20.55 -11.37
N ALA A 59 -24.56 20.91 -10.31
CA ALA A 59 -24.14 22.30 -10.05
C ALA A 59 -23.36 22.87 -11.24
N GLN A 60 -22.41 22.10 -11.78
CA GLN A 60 -21.65 22.48 -12.97
C GLN A 60 -22.53 22.74 -14.19
N LYS A 61 -23.56 21.92 -14.41
CA LYS A 61 -24.53 22.11 -15.50
C LYS A 61 -25.32 23.41 -15.34
N ASN A 62 -25.56 23.83 -14.10
CA ASN A 62 -26.19 25.11 -13.76
C ASN A 62 -25.18 26.27 -13.74
N SER A 63 -23.94 26.06 -14.21
CA SER A 63 -22.84 27.03 -14.20
C SER A 63 -22.39 27.46 -12.80
N GLU A 64 -22.68 26.65 -11.77
CA GLU A 64 -22.19 26.83 -10.40
C GLU A 64 -20.91 26.00 -10.17
N LYS A 65 -19.95 26.56 -9.43
CA LYS A 65 -18.75 25.80 -9.03
C LYS A 65 -19.06 24.96 -7.81
N ALA A 66 -18.40 23.80 -7.69
CA ALA A 66 -18.53 22.92 -6.54
C ALA A 66 -18.23 23.65 -5.21
N VAL A 67 -17.21 24.51 -5.20
CA VAL A 67 -16.83 25.32 -4.04
C VAL A 67 -17.94 26.29 -3.63
N ASP A 68 -18.66 26.86 -4.59
CA ASP A 68 -19.74 27.81 -4.29
C ASP A 68 -20.97 27.09 -3.75
N TYR A 69 -21.24 25.86 -4.22
CA TYR A 69 -22.37 25.03 -3.77
C TYR A 69 -22.11 24.32 -2.43
N PHE A 70 -20.94 23.69 -2.27
CA PHE A 70 -20.58 22.89 -1.09
C PHE A 70 -19.76 23.66 -0.04
N GLY A 71 -19.27 24.85 -0.40
CA GLY A 71 -18.39 25.68 0.43
C GLY A 71 -16.91 25.33 0.33
N ASP A 72 -16.07 26.28 0.75
CA ASP A 72 -14.59 26.16 0.74
C ASP A 72 -14.05 25.03 1.64
N ASN A 73 -14.78 24.66 2.69
CA ASN A 73 -14.35 23.65 3.64
C ASN A 73 -15.45 22.61 3.89
N PRO A 74 -15.55 21.57 3.04
CA PRO A 74 -16.59 20.55 3.17
C PRO A 74 -16.33 19.59 4.34
N GLN A 75 -15.20 19.70 5.06
CA GLN A 75 -14.76 18.71 6.04
C GLN A 75 -15.83 18.35 7.09
N LYS A 76 -16.53 19.35 7.64
CA LYS A 76 -17.60 19.13 8.62
C LYS A 76 -18.79 18.39 8.01
N MET A 77 -19.16 18.73 6.78
CA MET A 77 -20.23 18.06 6.04
C MET A 77 -19.86 16.58 5.80
N LEU A 78 -18.65 16.32 5.31
CA LEU A 78 -18.17 14.96 5.06
C LEU A 78 -18.10 14.14 6.35
N ASP A 79 -17.68 14.75 7.46
CA ASP A 79 -17.64 14.09 8.76
C ASP A 79 -19.03 13.69 9.25
N ASN A 80 -20.02 14.57 9.06
CA ASN A 80 -21.41 14.26 9.37
C ASN A 80 -21.94 13.11 8.51
N ILE A 81 -21.68 13.12 7.21
CA ILE A 81 -22.06 12.02 6.30
C ILE A 81 -21.43 10.71 6.77
N LEU A 82 -20.12 10.67 7.01
CA LEU A 82 -19.41 9.47 7.45
C LEU A 82 -19.91 8.95 8.80
N SER A 83 -20.30 9.85 9.72
CA SER A 83 -20.82 9.45 11.04
C SER A 83 -22.14 8.68 10.98
N GLN A 84 -22.91 8.85 9.90
CA GLN A 84 -24.20 8.20 9.69
C GLN A 84 -24.05 6.85 8.96
N LEU A 85 -22.88 6.57 8.39
CA LEU A 85 -22.65 5.34 7.65
C LEU A 85 -22.35 4.15 8.57
N PRO A 86 -22.78 2.93 8.18
CA PRO A 86 -22.51 1.75 8.97
C PRO A 86 -21.01 1.43 9.00
N LYS A 87 -20.51 1.13 10.19
CA LYS A 87 -19.16 0.59 10.37
C LYS A 87 -19.13 -0.89 10.02
N ILE A 88 -17.98 -1.37 9.54
CA ILE A 88 -17.79 -2.80 9.30
C ILE A 88 -17.87 -3.60 10.61
N SER A 89 -18.24 -4.88 10.49
CA SER A 89 -18.26 -5.79 11.62
C SER A 89 -16.88 -5.95 12.26
N PHE A 90 -16.85 -6.29 13.55
CA PHE A 90 -15.60 -6.53 14.29
C PHE A 90 -14.69 -7.56 13.59
N LYS A 91 -15.27 -8.62 13.01
CA LYS A 91 -14.53 -9.62 12.23
C LYS A 91 -13.85 -9.03 11.00
N LYS A 92 -14.56 -8.21 10.21
CA LYS A 92 -13.97 -7.51 9.05
C LYS A 92 -12.86 -6.56 9.51
N ARG A 93 -13.08 -5.83 10.61
CA ARG A 93 -12.09 -4.91 11.20
C ARG A 93 -10.79 -5.62 11.58
N ILE A 94 -10.89 -6.73 12.33
CA ILE A 94 -9.73 -7.55 12.68
C ILE A 94 -9.07 -8.13 11.42
N GLY A 95 -9.86 -8.49 10.39
CA GLY A 95 -9.34 -8.90 9.09
C GLY A 95 -8.44 -7.84 8.43
N LEU A 96 -8.88 -6.58 8.40
CA LEU A 96 -8.08 -5.48 7.83
C LEU A 96 -6.79 -5.23 8.62
N ILE A 97 -6.88 -5.21 9.96
CA ILE A 97 -5.71 -5.09 10.84
C ILE A 97 -4.75 -6.27 10.59
N GLY A 98 -5.30 -7.47 10.47
CA GLY A 98 -4.56 -8.70 10.18
C GLY A 98 -3.84 -8.66 8.84
N ILE A 99 -4.42 -8.04 7.81
CA ILE A 99 -3.76 -7.88 6.50
C ILE A 99 -2.54 -6.96 6.62
N VAL A 100 -2.68 -5.79 7.25
CA VAL A 100 -1.56 -4.85 7.45
C VAL A 100 -0.45 -5.52 8.27
N PHE A 101 -0.84 -6.22 9.34
CA PHE A 101 0.07 -6.99 10.18
C PHE A 101 0.80 -8.08 9.38
N ALA A 102 0.07 -8.86 8.59
CA ALA A 102 0.60 -9.98 7.82
C ALA A 102 1.55 -9.53 6.71
N ILE A 103 1.27 -8.42 6.03
CA ILE A 103 2.15 -7.87 5.00
C ILE A 103 3.48 -7.45 5.64
N SER A 104 3.44 -6.66 6.72
CA SER A 104 4.64 -6.18 7.40
C SER A 104 5.46 -7.32 8.01
N SER A 105 4.80 -8.22 8.73
CA SER A 105 5.44 -9.41 9.31
C SER A 105 5.99 -10.32 8.22
N GLY A 106 5.28 -10.48 7.10
CA GLY A 106 5.72 -11.28 5.96
C GLY A 106 7.00 -10.73 5.32
N PHE A 107 7.10 -9.41 5.15
CA PHE A 107 8.34 -8.77 4.66
C PHE A 107 9.48 -8.92 5.66
N SER A 108 9.22 -8.77 6.96
CA SER A 108 10.22 -8.99 8.01
C SER A 108 10.72 -10.44 8.00
N LEU A 109 9.81 -11.42 7.97
CA LEU A 109 10.13 -12.84 7.88
C LEU A 109 10.97 -13.14 6.63
N PHE A 110 10.55 -12.63 5.47
CA PHE A 110 11.27 -12.78 4.20
C PHE A 110 12.69 -12.23 4.31
N SER A 111 12.87 -11.04 4.88
CA SER A 111 14.18 -10.42 5.08
C SER A 111 15.08 -11.26 6.00
N THR A 112 14.54 -11.79 7.10
CA THR A 112 15.32 -12.60 8.03
C THR A 112 15.67 -13.98 7.47
N LEU A 113 14.77 -14.63 6.72
CA LEU A 113 15.00 -15.95 6.13
C LEU A 113 15.96 -15.93 4.94
N THR A 114 16.02 -14.83 4.20
CA THR A 114 16.91 -14.67 3.04
C THR A 114 18.30 -14.14 3.40
N SER A 115 18.51 -13.75 4.66
CA SER A 115 19.78 -13.24 5.16
C SER A 115 20.92 -14.29 5.13
N THR A 116 22.14 -13.83 5.42
CA THR A 116 23.34 -14.69 5.50
C THR A 116 23.27 -15.66 6.68
N GLN A 117 22.64 -15.25 7.78
CA GLN A 117 22.37 -16.08 8.96
C GLN A 117 20.86 -16.13 9.20
N PRO A 118 20.13 -17.00 8.47
CA PRO A 118 18.69 -17.07 8.55
C PRO A 118 18.21 -17.32 9.98
N SER A 119 17.15 -16.61 10.35
CA SER A 119 16.49 -16.78 11.65
C SER A 119 15.01 -16.42 11.55
N ILE A 120 14.23 -16.90 12.52
CA ILE A 120 12.83 -16.48 12.72
C ILE A 120 12.78 -15.74 14.05
N ASN A 121 12.51 -14.43 13.99
CA ASN A 121 12.46 -13.55 15.15
C ASN A 121 11.00 -13.22 15.48
N PHE A 122 10.35 -14.06 16.30
CA PHE A 122 8.91 -13.92 16.58
C PHE A 122 8.54 -12.56 17.16
N LEU A 123 9.41 -12.00 18.00
CA LEU A 123 9.21 -10.70 18.61
C LEU A 123 9.28 -9.57 17.57
N SER A 124 10.21 -9.65 16.61
CA SER A 124 10.30 -8.70 15.52
C SER A 124 9.08 -8.78 14.60
N LEU A 125 8.58 -9.99 14.30
CA LEU A 125 7.36 -10.16 13.51
C LEU A 125 6.18 -9.45 14.18
N PHE A 126 5.98 -9.70 15.48
CA PHE A 126 4.91 -9.06 16.24
C PHE A 126 5.01 -7.54 16.25
N PHE A 127 6.18 -6.99 16.63
CA PHE A 127 6.36 -5.55 16.70
C PHE A 127 6.31 -4.88 15.33
N ASN A 128 6.86 -5.46 14.28
CA ASN A 128 6.80 -4.89 12.94
C ASN A 128 5.35 -4.79 12.45
N GLY A 129 4.53 -5.82 12.70
CA GLY A 129 3.10 -5.77 12.41
C GLY A 129 2.37 -4.66 13.19
N MET A 130 2.65 -4.51 14.49
CA MET A 130 2.06 -3.43 15.30
C MET A 130 2.51 -2.03 14.87
N ILE A 131 3.82 -1.84 14.64
CA ILE A 131 4.41 -0.59 14.16
C ILE A 131 3.77 -0.19 12.84
N SER A 132 3.60 -1.12 11.90
CA SER A 132 2.95 -0.85 10.61
C SER A 132 1.49 -0.46 10.74
N PHE A 133 0.74 -1.07 11.64
CA PHE A 133 -0.65 -0.66 11.87
C PHE A 133 -0.73 0.78 12.40
N ILE A 134 0.04 1.10 13.44
CA ILE A 134 0.11 2.46 14.01
C ILE A 134 0.55 3.46 12.95
N PHE A 135 1.52 3.08 12.11
CA PHE A 135 2.02 3.92 11.04
C PHE A 135 0.95 4.21 9.98
N VAL A 136 0.19 3.21 9.52
CA VAL A 136 -0.91 3.41 8.57
C VAL A 136 -1.98 4.34 9.15
N GLU A 137 -2.37 4.13 10.41
CA GLU A 137 -3.35 5.00 11.09
C GLU A 137 -2.84 6.44 11.21
N LEU A 138 -1.57 6.63 11.57
CA LEU A 138 -0.92 7.93 11.62
C LEU A 138 -0.90 8.62 10.25
N ILE A 139 -0.51 7.90 9.19
CA ILE A 139 -0.47 8.46 7.83
C ILE A 139 -1.87 8.88 7.38
N PHE A 140 -2.90 8.05 7.59
CA PHE A 140 -4.27 8.41 7.24
C PHE A 140 -4.77 9.61 8.03
N HIS A 141 -4.45 9.66 9.33
CA HIS A 141 -4.77 10.81 10.16
C HIS A 141 -4.12 12.10 9.63
N LEU A 142 -2.86 12.04 9.23
CA LEU A 142 -2.15 13.19 8.67
C LEU A 142 -2.71 13.61 7.32
N ILE A 143 -3.02 12.67 6.42
CA ILE A 143 -3.69 12.97 5.15
C ILE A 143 -4.99 13.73 5.43
N ASN A 144 -5.87 13.16 6.25
CA ASN A 144 -7.16 13.78 6.61
C ASN A 144 -7.01 15.19 7.18
N GLN A 145 -5.97 15.45 7.98
CA GLN A 145 -5.73 16.77 8.55
C GLN A 145 -5.26 17.82 7.53
N GLN A 146 -4.66 17.40 6.42
CA GLN A 146 -4.08 18.30 5.42
C GLN A 146 -4.97 18.46 4.18
N THR A 147 -5.89 17.54 3.89
CA THR A 147 -6.65 17.50 2.62
C THR A 147 -7.32 18.82 2.25
N PHE A 148 -7.96 19.52 3.20
CA PHE A 148 -8.68 20.79 2.95
C PHE A 148 -7.95 22.03 3.49
N LYS A 149 -6.70 21.90 3.96
CA LYS A 149 -5.94 23.06 4.42
C LYS A 149 -5.25 23.73 3.24
N PRO A 150 -5.27 25.07 3.13
CA PRO A 150 -4.51 25.76 2.10
C PRO A 150 -3.02 25.44 2.30
N TYR A 151 -2.36 24.97 1.22
CA TYR A 151 -0.94 24.61 1.21
C TYR A 151 -0.07 25.81 1.58
N LYS A 152 0.20 26.01 2.87
CA LYS A 152 0.99 27.15 3.35
C LYS A 152 2.50 26.95 3.15
N ASN A 153 3.01 25.71 3.25
CA ASN A 153 4.45 25.44 3.08
C ASN A 153 4.73 23.96 2.72
N LYS A 154 4.73 23.64 1.42
CA LYS A 154 4.98 22.28 0.90
C LYS A 154 6.30 21.68 1.41
N LYS A 155 7.37 22.49 1.54
CA LYS A 155 8.68 21.99 2.03
C LYS A 155 8.59 21.44 3.45
N ARG A 156 7.82 22.13 4.31
CA ARG A 156 7.63 21.71 5.70
C ARG A 156 6.83 20.42 5.80
N GLU A 157 5.78 20.26 4.98
CA GLU A 157 4.98 19.03 4.93
C GLU A 157 5.81 17.83 4.45
N TYR A 158 6.59 17.99 3.37
CA TYR A 158 7.52 16.94 2.92
C TYR A 158 8.57 16.60 3.97
N PHE A 159 9.10 17.60 4.68
CA PHE A 159 10.06 17.38 5.77
C PHE A 159 9.43 16.57 6.92
N PHE A 160 8.20 16.90 7.34
CA PHE A 160 7.50 16.13 8.37
C PHE A 160 7.22 14.69 7.91
N ALA A 161 6.76 14.49 6.67
CA ALA A 161 6.55 13.16 6.10
C ALA A 161 7.85 12.35 6.04
N PHE A 162 8.96 13.00 5.70
CA PHE A 162 10.29 12.40 5.72
C PHE A 162 10.69 11.97 7.15
N CYS A 163 10.55 12.84 8.15
CA CYS A 163 10.86 12.52 9.54
C CYS A 163 10.02 11.34 10.06
N ILE A 164 8.71 11.32 9.78
CA ILE A 164 7.81 10.23 10.18
C ILE A 164 8.23 8.91 9.52
N SER A 165 8.58 8.95 8.24
CA SER A 165 9.09 7.77 7.51
C SER A 165 10.41 7.27 8.11
N PHE A 166 11.31 8.18 8.51
CA PHE A 166 12.57 7.83 9.14
C PHE A 166 12.36 7.20 10.53
N ILE A 167 11.41 7.70 11.32
CA ILE A 167 11.01 7.11 12.60
C ILE A 167 10.48 5.68 12.39
N PHE A 168 9.63 5.47 11.38
CA PHE A 168 9.12 4.14 11.04
C PHE A 168 10.25 3.15 10.67
N ILE A 169 11.18 3.58 9.82
CA ILE A 169 12.36 2.78 9.46
C ILE A 169 13.23 2.50 10.70
N GLY A 170 13.45 3.50 11.55
CA GLY A 170 14.20 3.36 12.80
C GLY A 170 13.56 2.34 13.75
N LEU A 171 12.24 2.44 13.97
CA LEU A 171 11.51 1.52 14.85
C LEU A 171 11.53 0.07 14.34
N THR A 172 11.35 -0.13 13.03
CA THR A 172 11.45 -1.48 12.42
C THR A 172 12.87 -2.03 12.49
N PHE A 173 13.90 -1.19 12.34
CA PHE A 173 15.29 -1.58 12.55
C PHE A 173 15.55 -2.00 14.00
N LEU A 174 15.11 -1.20 14.98
CA LEU A 174 15.23 -1.54 16.41
C LEU A 174 14.51 -2.86 16.72
N SER A 175 13.29 -3.03 16.22
CA SER A 175 12.49 -4.26 16.36
C SER A 175 13.25 -5.49 15.87
N ASN A 176 13.89 -5.40 14.70
CA ASN A 176 14.70 -6.50 14.14
C ASN A 176 15.97 -6.76 14.96
N HIS A 177 16.64 -5.70 15.43
CA HIS A 177 17.85 -5.81 16.24
C HIS A 177 17.56 -6.49 17.59
N PHE A 178 16.58 -6.00 18.35
CA PHE A 178 16.24 -6.55 19.66
C PHE A 178 15.58 -7.92 19.58
N GLY A 179 14.72 -8.16 18.58
CA GLY A 179 14.08 -9.47 18.42
C GLY A 179 15.07 -10.57 18.03
N GLY A 180 16.20 -10.21 17.41
CA GLY A 180 17.31 -11.13 17.16
C GLY A 180 18.01 -11.65 18.42
N ILE A 181 17.90 -10.93 19.55
CA ILE A 181 18.60 -11.25 20.81
C ILE A 181 17.78 -12.21 21.70
N TRP A 182 16.46 -12.04 21.78
CA TRP A 182 15.64 -12.68 22.82
C TRP A 182 14.85 -13.91 22.36
N LEU A 183 14.32 -13.91 21.14
CA LEU A 183 13.35 -14.92 20.69
C LEU A 183 13.59 -15.29 19.22
N SER A 184 14.87 -15.49 18.90
CA SER A 184 15.33 -15.87 17.57
C SER A 184 15.55 -17.38 17.48
N LEU A 185 14.92 -18.01 16.49
CA LEU A 185 15.19 -19.39 16.12
C LEU A 185 16.12 -19.39 14.92
N SER A 186 17.36 -19.86 15.09
CA SER A 186 18.31 -19.98 13.97
C SER A 186 17.83 -21.02 12.97
N VAL A 187 17.96 -20.69 11.70
CA VAL A 187 17.51 -21.50 10.56
C VAL A 187 18.75 -21.83 9.71
N PRO A 188 18.97 -23.11 9.33
CA PRO A 188 20.13 -23.47 8.52
C PRO A 188 20.21 -22.65 7.21
N PRO A 189 21.43 -22.31 6.72
CA PRO A 189 21.62 -21.27 5.69
C PRO A 189 20.80 -21.43 4.41
N TYR A 190 20.64 -22.67 3.90
CA TYR A 190 19.88 -22.94 2.69
C TYR A 190 18.38 -23.13 2.97
N THR A 191 18.01 -23.53 4.18
CA THR A 191 16.62 -23.82 4.52
C THR A 191 15.74 -22.57 4.46
N GLY A 192 16.26 -21.39 4.85
CA GLY A 192 15.54 -20.12 4.72
C GLY A 192 15.13 -19.81 3.26
N LEU A 193 16.04 -20.02 2.30
CA LEU A 193 15.73 -19.85 0.88
C LEU A 193 14.75 -20.92 0.37
N THR A 194 14.86 -22.16 0.84
CA THR A 194 13.90 -23.21 0.45
C THR A 194 12.49 -22.86 0.93
N ILE A 195 12.35 -22.32 2.15
CA ILE A 195 11.06 -21.91 2.70
C ILE A 195 10.46 -20.77 1.86
N THR A 196 11.24 -19.76 1.48
CA THR A 196 10.73 -18.64 0.68
C THR A 196 10.36 -19.06 -0.75
N TRP A 197 11.15 -19.92 -1.40
CA TRP A 197 10.79 -20.48 -2.70
C TRP A 197 9.54 -21.37 -2.64
N LEU A 198 9.41 -22.21 -1.61
CA LEU A 198 8.20 -23.01 -1.39
C LEU A 198 6.97 -22.13 -1.16
N ALA A 199 7.09 -21.05 -0.38
CA ALA A 199 6.00 -20.10 -0.17
C ALA A 199 5.56 -19.44 -1.49
N ILE A 200 6.51 -19.00 -2.33
CA ILE A 200 6.21 -18.43 -3.66
C ILE A 200 5.55 -19.49 -4.57
N LEU A 201 6.02 -20.73 -4.54
CA LEU A 201 5.45 -21.82 -5.32
C LEU A 201 4.01 -22.12 -4.89
N ILE A 202 3.74 -22.21 -3.59
CA ILE A 202 2.39 -22.40 -3.03
C ILE A 202 1.46 -21.25 -3.46
N LEU A 203 1.93 -20.00 -3.35
CA LEU A 203 1.18 -18.82 -3.81
C LEU A 203 0.90 -18.89 -5.31
N THR A 204 1.88 -19.32 -6.11
CA THR A 204 1.75 -19.47 -7.56
C THR A 204 0.68 -20.50 -7.92
N ILE A 205 0.72 -21.69 -7.30
CA ILE A 205 -0.28 -22.74 -7.50
C ILE A 205 -1.67 -22.23 -7.12
N TRP A 206 -1.80 -21.54 -5.98
CA TRP A 206 -3.08 -20.99 -5.54
C TRP A 206 -3.64 -19.95 -6.51
N VAL A 207 -2.81 -19.02 -6.98
CA VAL A 207 -3.21 -17.98 -7.93
C VAL A 207 -3.65 -18.57 -9.28
N ILE A 208 -2.90 -19.55 -9.80
CA ILE A 208 -3.25 -20.25 -11.05
C ILE A 208 -4.54 -21.05 -10.87
N SER A 209 -4.67 -21.80 -9.76
CA SER A 209 -5.87 -22.59 -9.43
C SER A 209 -7.13 -21.71 -9.34
N LYS A 210 -7.01 -20.51 -8.75
CA LYS A 210 -8.11 -19.54 -8.65
C LYS A 210 -8.27 -18.65 -9.88
N ARG A 211 -7.47 -18.87 -10.94
CA ARG A 211 -7.46 -18.08 -12.19
C ARG A 211 -7.33 -16.57 -11.98
N LYS A 212 -6.62 -16.17 -10.92
CA LYS A 212 -6.44 -14.76 -10.53
C LYS A 212 -5.29 -14.11 -11.30
N LYS A 213 -5.47 -13.90 -12.60
CA LYS A 213 -4.43 -13.37 -13.51
C LYS A 213 -3.81 -12.06 -13.04
N ASP A 214 -4.57 -11.28 -12.29
CA ASP A 214 -4.16 -9.97 -11.78
C ASP A 214 -2.99 -10.08 -10.79
N TYR A 215 -2.74 -11.24 -10.19
CA TYR A 215 -1.65 -11.44 -9.23
C TYR A 215 -0.35 -11.94 -9.87
N TYR A 216 -0.32 -12.16 -11.19
CA TYR A 216 0.87 -12.71 -11.87
C TYR A 216 2.08 -11.78 -11.76
N HIS A 217 1.88 -10.46 -11.84
CA HIS A 217 2.96 -9.48 -11.69
C HIS A 217 3.52 -9.45 -10.25
N ILE A 218 2.66 -9.70 -9.25
CA ILE A 218 3.08 -9.80 -7.84
C ILE A 218 3.97 -11.04 -7.65
N ILE A 219 3.55 -12.20 -8.18
CA ILE A 219 4.35 -13.44 -8.13
C ILE A 219 5.71 -13.23 -8.79
N PHE A 220 5.73 -12.62 -9.97
CA PHE A 220 6.97 -12.34 -10.69
C PHE A 220 7.89 -11.41 -9.89
N SER A 221 7.34 -10.35 -9.29
CA SER A 221 8.09 -9.42 -8.44
C SER A 221 8.69 -10.13 -7.22
N LEU A 222 7.92 -10.99 -6.55
CA LEU A 222 8.41 -11.78 -5.40
C LEU A 222 9.48 -12.79 -5.80
N ALA A 223 9.34 -13.43 -6.97
CA ALA A 223 10.33 -14.36 -7.50
C ALA A 223 11.66 -13.66 -7.81
N ILE A 224 11.64 -12.49 -8.45
CA ILE A 224 12.83 -11.67 -8.68
C ILE A 224 13.47 -11.24 -7.35
N LEU A 225 12.65 -10.77 -6.41
CA LEU A 225 13.14 -10.34 -5.10
C LEU A 225 13.84 -11.49 -4.35
N ASN A 226 13.31 -12.72 -4.43
CA ASN A 226 13.91 -13.91 -3.83
C ASN A 226 15.09 -14.47 -4.63
N LEU A 227 15.20 -14.15 -5.92
CA LEU A 227 16.33 -14.52 -6.76
C LEU A 227 17.62 -13.82 -6.32
N ILE A 228 17.55 -12.56 -5.90
CA ILE A 228 18.71 -11.78 -5.41
C ILE A 228 19.49 -12.54 -4.32
N PRO A 229 18.91 -12.86 -3.15
CA PRO A 229 19.64 -13.55 -2.09
C PRO A 229 20.03 -14.98 -2.50
N THR A 230 19.31 -15.60 -3.43
CA THR A 230 19.67 -16.92 -3.99
C THR A 230 20.98 -16.83 -4.78
N LEU A 231 21.09 -15.86 -5.68
CA LEU A 231 22.29 -15.64 -6.49
C LEU A 231 23.49 -15.24 -5.63
N LEU A 232 23.29 -14.38 -4.61
CA LEU A 232 24.36 -13.96 -3.71
C LEU A 232 24.93 -15.11 -2.84
N LYS A 233 24.21 -16.23 -2.66
CA LYS A 233 24.75 -17.42 -1.98
C LYS A 233 25.59 -18.32 -2.90
N ILE A 234 25.64 -18.04 -4.21
CA ILE A 234 26.50 -18.77 -5.15
C ILE A 234 27.87 -18.09 -5.17
N PRO A 235 28.97 -18.79 -4.81
CA PRO A 235 30.29 -18.16 -4.67
C PRO A 235 30.77 -17.43 -5.93
N TYR A 236 30.57 -18.04 -7.10
CA TYR A 236 30.91 -17.44 -8.40
C TYR A 236 30.16 -16.13 -8.61
N PHE A 237 28.85 -16.11 -8.38
CA PHE A 237 28.05 -14.92 -8.58
C PHE A 237 28.35 -13.83 -7.55
N ASN A 238 28.57 -14.22 -6.29
CA ASN A 238 28.97 -13.28 -5.25
C ASN A 238 30.27 -12.56 -5.63
N SER A 239 31.26 -13.29 -6.17
CA SER A 239 32.52 -12.70 -6.64
C SER A 239 32.35 -11.70 -7.79
N LEU A 240 31.38 -11.91 -8.68
CA LEU A 240 31.04 -10.97 -9.76
C LEU A 240 30.43 -9.66 -9.23
N VAL A 241 29.76 -9.74 -8.08
CA VAL A 241 29.02 -8.63 -7.47
C VAL A 241 29.73 -8.12 -6.22
N ASP A 242 31.02 -8.42 -6.03
CA ASP A 242 31.74 -7.98 -4.82
C ASP A 242 32.01 -6.47 -4.80
N SER A 243 32.29 -5.89 -5.97
CA SER A 243 32.54 -4.46 -6.12
C SER A 243 31.27 -3.63 -5.94
N THR A 244 31.38 -2.51 -5.22
CA THR A 244 30.28 -1.57 -4.94
C THR A 244 29.53 -1.15 -6.21
N ILE A 245 30.25 -0.93 -7.31
CA ILE A 245 29.65 -0.54 -8.60
C ILE A 245 28.78 -1.68 -9.15
N HIS A 246 29.29 -2.92 -9.13
CA HIS A 246 28.54 -4.09 -9.60
C HIS A 246 27.30 -4.36 -8.74
N LYS A 247 27.38 -4.13 -7.41
CA LYS A 247 26.21 -4.18 -6.50
C LYS A 247 25.14 -3.18 -6.90
N ILE A 248 25.53 -1.92 -7.14
CA ILE A 248 24.59 -0.86 -7.54
C ILE A 248 23.95 -1.20 -8.89
N ILE A 249 24.74 -1.59 -9.89
CA ILE A 249 24.24 -1.98 -11.22
C ILE A 249 23.24 -3.14 -11.09
N PHE A 250 23.57 -4.16 -10.31
CA PHE A 250 22.69 -5.31 -10.09
C PHE A 250 21.37 -4.92 -9.41
N ILE A 251 21.41 -4.09 -8.36
CA ILE A 251 20.20 -3.58 -7.68
C ILE A 251 19.34 -2.76 -8.65
N VAL A 252 19.94 -1.84 -9.41
CA VAL A 252 19.22 -1.02 -10.38
C VAL A 252 18.56 -1.89 -11.45
N PHE A 253 19.27 -2.89 -11.97
CA PHE A 253 18.72 -3.83 -12.95
C PHE A 253 17.51 -4.60 -12.41
N VAL A 254 17.59 -5.08 -11.17
CA VAL A 254 16.46 -5.77 -10.51
C VAL A 254 15.26 -4.83 -10.33
N LEU A 255 15.50 -3.59 -9.88
CA LEU A 255 14.43 -2.60 -9.74
C LEU A 255 13.75 -2.30 -11.08
N LEU A 256 14.51 -2.21 -12.18
CA LEU A 256 13.98 -2.04 -13.52
C LEU A 256 13.11 -3.23 -13.97
N LEU A 257 13.49 -4.47 -13.64
CA LEU A 257 12.68 -5.65 -13.95
C LEU A 257 11.36 -5.67 -13.17
N ILE A 258 11.41 -5.37 -11.87
CA ILE A 258 10.22 -5.28 -11.02
C ILE A 258 9.29 -4.20 -11.56
N TYR A 259 9.80 -2.98 -11.75
CA TYR A 259 9.02 -1.86 -12.25
C TYR A 259 8.48 -2.11 -13.66
N GLY A 260 9.30 -2.65 -14.56
CA GLY A 260 8.90 -2.99 -15.93
C GLY A 260 7.76 -4.00 -15.98
N SER A 261 7.77 -5.00 -15.07
CA SER A 261 6.68 -5.98 -14.97
C SER A 261 5.36 -5.35 -14.53
N GLN A 262 5.41 -4.43 -13.56
CA GLN A 262 4.24 -3.70 -13.08
C GLN A 262 3.71 -2.75 -14.16
N PHE A 263 4.59 -2.01 -14.83
CA PHE A 263 4.22 -1.12 -15.92
C PHE A 263 3.56 -1.87 -17.09
N TYR A 264 4.13 -3.00 -17.50
CA TYR A 264 3.54 -3.84 -18.55
C TYR A 264 2.13 -4.33 -18.17
N TYR A 265 1.96 -4.74 -16.92
CA TYR A 265 0.66 -5.15 -16.39
C TYR A 265 -0.37 -4.01 -16.45
N LEU A 266 -0.04 -2.84 -15.90
CA LEU A 266 -0.92 -1.66 -15.87
C LEU A 266 -1.33 -1.21 -17.28
N LYS A 267 -0.38 -1.20 -18.23
CA LYS A 267 -0.65 -0.84 -19.63
C LYS A 267 -1.60 -1.85 -20.31
N LYS A 268 -1.58 -3.12 -19.88
CA LYS A 268 -2.47 -4.17 -20.41
C LYS A 268 -3.88 -4.07 -19.84
N GLU A 269 -4.04 -3.63 -18.60
CA GLU A 269 -5.36 -3.36 -18.02
C GLU A 269 -6.05 -2.16 -18.65
N GLN A 270 -5.34 -1.05 -18.90
CA GLN A 270 -5.91 0.15 -19.55
C GLN A 270 -6.41 -0.08 -20.99
N LYS A 271 -6.08 -1.23 -21.60
CA LYS A 271 -6.50 -1.61 -22.96
C LYS A 271 -7.69 -2.57 -22.99
N LYS A 272 -8.17 -3.04 -21.84
CA LYS A 272 -9.36 -3.88 -21.71
C LYS A 272 -10.57 -3.02 -21.40
#